data_AF-A0A4R2TLD7-F1
#
_entry.id   AF-A0A4R2TLD7-F1
#
_cell.length_a   1.000
_cell.length_b   1.000
_cell.length_c   1.000
_cell.angle_alpha   90.00
_cell.angle_beta   90.00
_cell.angle_gamma   90.00
#
_symmetry.space_group_name_H-M   'P 1'
#
loop_
_entity.id
_entity.type
_entity.pdbx_description
1 polymer ?
#
loop_
_entity_poly.entity_id
_entity_poly.type
_entity_poly.pdbx_seq_one_letter_code
_entity_poly.pdbx_strand_id
1 'polypeptide(L)'
;MDDDFEVRGLHEQLSEERAASGEAFDQRIALFTAILATLAAVTSFLGGHTQNEALLHKNEAVLIKAQASDAWGYYQAEDLKRHIAEMEVDLAPPGLGATQMAKHRADIARYKARGAGLKRQAEALDRQSAMANEESDEALRPHTKLALAVTAIQVAIALASITALTGRRWLLWVAGAAALVGAALAGLAWF
;
A
#
# COMPACT_ATOMS: atom_id res chain seq x y z
N MET A 1 73.36 -21.85 22.52
CA MET A 1 72.36 -21.56 21.49
C MET A 1 71.52 -22.82 21.43
N ASP A 2 70.54 -22.87 22.33
CA ASP A 2 69.56 -23.96 22.33
C ASP A 2 68.52 -23.57 21.29
N ASP A 3 68.62 -24.22 20.13
CA ASP A 3 67.57 -24.16 19.12
C ASP A 3 66.38 -24.94 19.67
N ASP A 4 65.46 -24.18 20.27
CA ASP A 4 64.13 -24.64 20.65
C ASP A 4 63.40 -24.99 19.34
N PHE A 5 63.56 -26.24 18.90
CA PHE A 5 62.76 -26.81 17.83
C PHE A 5 61.36 -27.00 18.39
N GLU A 6 60.60 -25.91 18.37
CA GLU A 6 59.17 -25.90 18.64
C GLU A 6 58.50 -26.74 17.54
N VAL A 7 58.39 -28.05 17.79
CA VAL A 7 57.65 -28.98 16.94
C VAL A 7 56.20 -28.58 17.08
N ARG A 8 55.77 -27.60 16.28
CA ARG A 8 54.37 -27.19 16.16
C ARG A 8 53.57 -28.45 15.91
N GLY A 9 52.77 -28.83 16.90
CA GLY A 9 52.01 -30.06 16.82
C GLY A 9 51.13 -30.00 15.58
N LEU A 10 51.01 -31.12 14.85
CA LEU A 10 50.06 -31.26 13.75
C LEU A 10 48.65 -30.76 14.15
N HIS A 11 48.31 -30.83 15.43
CA HIS A 11 47.07 -30.29 15.98
C HIS A 11 46.97 -28.76 15.98
N GLU A 12 48.08 -28.03 16.20
CA GLU A 12 48.20 -26.57 16.13
C GLU A 12 48.04 -26.08 14.68
N GLN A 13 48.67 -26.78 13.73
CA GLN A 13 48.52 -26.48 12.30
C GLN A 13 47.09 -26.76 11.82
N LEU A 14 46.49 -27.88 12.26
CA LEU A 14 45.10 -28.21 11.93
C LEU A 14 44.08 -27.29 12.62
N SER A 15 44.41 -26.70 13.78
CA SER A 15 43.54 -25.72 14.45
C SER A 15 43.63 -24.35 13.77
N GLU A 16 44.83 -23.89 13.39
CA GLU A 16 45.03 -22.67 12.60
C GLU A 16 44.37 -22.76 11.22
N GLU A 17 44.52 -23.86 10.49
CA GLU A 17 43.84 -24.07 9.19
C GLU A 17 42.31 -24.12 9.33
N ARG A 18 41.78 -24.70 10.41
CA ARG A 18 40.34 -24.69 10.70
C ARG A 18 39.85 -23.29 11.08
N ALA A 19 40.62 -22.53 11.84
CA ALA A 19 40.28 -21.16 12.20
C ALA A 19 40.29 -20.25 10.95
N ALA A 20 41.33 -20.32 10.12
CA ALA A 20 41.44 -19.55 8.88
C ALA A 20 40.35 -19.92 7.86
N SER A 21 40.02 -21.21 7.73
CA SER A 21 38.92 -21.65 6.87
C SER A 21 37.53 -21.30 7.41
N GLY A 22 37.38 -21.16 8.73
CA GLY A 22 36.20 -20.60 9.40
C GLY A 22 36.05 -19.10 9.15
N GLU A 23 37.11 -18.31 9.32
CA GLU A 23 37.10 -16.87 9.04
C GLU A 23 36.75 -16.58 7.57
N ALA A 24 37.35 -17.31 6.62
CA ALA A 24 37.03 -17.16 5.20
C ALA A 24 35.58 -17.53 4.87
N PHE A 25 34.96 -18.45 5.62
CA PHE A 25 33.56 -18.83 5.47
C PHE A 25 32.63 -17.76 6.02
N ASP A 26 32.92 -17.24 7.21
CA ASP A 26 32.14 -16.18 7.85
C ASP A 26 32.20 -14.87 7.05
N GLN A 27 33.37 -14.52 6.51
CA GLN A 27 33.54 -13.34 5.67
C GLN A 27 32.74 -13.43 4.36
N ARG A 28 32.59 -14.63 3.77
CA ARG A 28 31.73 -14.86 2.59
C ARG A 28 30.26 -14.70 2.91
N ILE A 29 29.80 -15.21 4.07
CA ILE A 29 28.41 -15.05 4.50
C ILE A 29 28.11 -13.58 4.82
N ALA A 30 29.03 -12.87 5.46
CA ALA A 30 28.90 -11.45 5.73
C ALA A 30 28.75 -10.64 4.43
N LEU A 31 29.60 -10.90 3.42
CA LEU A 31 29.52 -10.25 2.12
C LEU A 31 28.20 -10.58 1.38
N PHE A 32 27.78 -11.85 1.40
CA PHE A 32 26.52 -12.27 0.79
C PHE A 32 25.32 -11.58 1.45
N THR A 33 25.30 -11.51 2.78
CA THR A 33 24.25 -10.84 3.55
C THR A 33 24.22 -9.33 3.26
N ALA A 34 25.39 -8.69 3.13
CA ALA A 34 25.48 -7.28 2.76
C ALA A 34 24.90 -7.00 1.37
N ILE A 35 25.13 -7.88 0.39
CA ILE A 35 24.55 -7.77 -0.96
C ILE A 35 23.02 -7.97 -0.92
N LEU A 36 22.53 -8.95 -0.16
CA LEU A 36 21.08 -9.13 0.00
C LEU A 36 20.43 -7.93 0.69
N ALA A 37 21.10 -7.33 1.68
CA ALA A 37 20.60 -6.15 2.38
C ALA A 37 20.50 -4.93 1.46
N THR A 38 21.47 -4.70 0.56
CA THR A 38 21.40 -3.59 -0.40
C THR A 38 20.30 -3.82 -1.44
N LEU A 39 20.15 -5.05 -1.95
CA LEU A 39 19.04 -5.41 -2.83
C LEU A 39 17.69 -5.26 -2.13
N ALA A 40 17.57 -5.67 -0.86
CA ALA A 40 16.37 -5.48 -0.05
C ALA A 40 16.02 -3.99 0.09
N ALA A 41 17.02 -3.15 0.38
CA ALA A 41 16.85 -1.72 0.55
C ALA A 41 16.37 -1.04 -0.75
N VAL A 42 16.97 -1.38 -1.90
CA VAL A 42 16.54 -0.86 -3.21
C VAL A 42 15.12 -1.31 -3.53
N THR A 43 14.81 -2.60 -3.38
CA THR A 43 13.48 -3.14 -3.69
C THR A 43 12.40 -2.54 -2.77
N SER A 44 12.72 -2.35 -1.48
CA SER A 44 11.86 -1.70 -0.50
C SER A 44 11.64 -0.22 -0.83
N PHE A 45 12.68 0.51 -1.27
CA PHE A 45 12.55 1.90 -1.69
C PHE A 45 11.62 2.05 -2.92
N LEU A 46 11.81 1.20 -3.95
CA LEU A 46 10.97 1.20 -5.15
C LEU A 46 9.51 0.81 -4.83
N GLY A 47 9.33 -0.22 -4.00
CA GLY A 47 8.01 -0.65 -3.51
C GLY A 47 7.32 0.43 -2.68
N GLY A 48 8.08 1.14 -1.83
CA GLY A 48 7.56 2.25 -1.03
C GLY A 48 7.17 3.46 -1.86
N HIS A 49 7.92 3.79 -2.91
CA HIS A 49 7.60 4.91 -3.80
C HIS A 49 6.28 4.69 -4.55
N THR A 50 6.11 3.52 -5.17
CA THR A 50 4.87 3.13 -5.87
C THR A 50 3.67 3.03 -4.92
N GLN A 51 3.89 2.52 -3.70
CA GLN A 51 2.86 2.52 -2.66
C GLN A 51 2.42 3.93 -2.28
N ASN A 52 3.38 4.84 -2.11
CA ASN A 52 3.11 6.19 -1.65
C ASN A 52 2.33 7.00 -2.69
N GLU A 53 2.68 6.86 -3.96
CA GLU A 53 1.95 7.48 -5.07
C GLU A 53 0.51 6.96 -5.15
N ALA A 54 0.32 5.64 -5.06
CA ALA A 54 -1.01 5.07 -5.10
C ALA A 54 -1.85 5.39 -3.86
N LEU A 55 -1.23 5.52 -2.69
CA LEU A 55 -1.88 6.01 -1.47
C LEU A 55 -2.34 7.46 -1.61
N LEU A 56 -1.59 8.29 -2.33
CA LEU A 56 -1.94 9.69 -2.58
C LEU A 56 -3.21 9.79 -3.42
N HIS A 57 -3.27 9.05 -4.54
CA HIS A 57 -4.48 8.96 -5.37
C HIS A 57 -5.68 8.39 -4.60
N LYS A 58 -5.46 7.36 -3.76
CA LYS A 58 -6.52 6.78 -2.93
C LYS A 58 -7.07 7.76 -1.90
N ASN A 59 -6.20 8.53 -1.24
CA ASN A 59 -6.61 9.55 -0.29
C ASN A 59 -7.41 10.67 -0.98
N GLU A 60 -7.00 11.08 -2.17
CA GLU A 60 -7.74 12.07 -2.96
C GLU A 60 -9.12 11.53 -3.38
N ALA A 61 -9.20 10.27 -3.84
CA ALA A 61 -10.47 9.62 -4.16
C ALA A 61 -11.40 9.54 -2.94
N VAL A 62 -10.87 9.24 -1.75
CA VAL A 62 -11.62 9.23 -0.48
C VAL A 62 -12.13 10.62 -0.10
N LEU A 63 -11.30 11.66 -0.26
CA LEU A 63 -11.70 13.04 0.01
C LEU A 63 -12.84 13.48 -0.92
N ILE A 64 -12.71 13.22 -2.22
CA ILE A 64 -13.76 13.54 -3.20
C ILE A 64 -15.03 12.74 -2.91
N LYS A 65 -14.90 11.46 -2.50
CA LYS A 65 -16.05 10.63 -2.11
C LYS A 65 -16.78 11.19 -0.88
N ALA A 66 -16.04 11.70 0.11
CA ALA A 66 -16.61 12.37 1.27
C ALA A 66 -17.39 13.62 0.85
N GLN A 67 -16.81 14.45 -0.03
CA GLN A 67 -17.50 15.63 -0.59
C GLN A 67 -18.76 15.25 -1.39
N ALA A 68 -18.72 14.16 -2.15
CA ALA A 68 -19.88 13.63 -2.87
C ALA A 68 -20.98 13.18 -1.89
N SER A 69 -20.60 12.50 -0.81
CA SER A 69 -21.53 12.09 0.26
C SER A 69 -22.20 13.30 0.93
N ASP A 70 -21.44 14.36 1.22
CA ASP A 70 -21.98 15.60 1.77
C ASP A 70 -22.97 16.26 0.79
N ALA A 71 -22.62 16.32 -0.49
CA ALA A 71 -23.48 16.86 -1.54
C ALA A 71 -24.80 16.06 -1.68
N TRP A 72 -24.73 14.72 -1.59
CA TRP A 72 -25.91 13.86 -1.52
C TRP A 72 -26.73 14.08 -0.26
N GLY A 73 -26.09 14.35 0.87
CA GLY A 73 -26.75 14.72 2.12
C GLY A 73 -27.54 16.04 1.99
N TYR A 74 -26.93 17.07 1.40
CA TYR A 74 -27.61 18.33 1.12
C TYR A 74 -28.77 18.16 0.14
N TYR A 75 -28.61 17.36 -0.90
CA TYR A 75 -29.68 17.04 -1.84
C TYR A 75 -30.86 16.38 -1.11
N GLN A 76 -30.60 15.35 -0.30
CA GLN A 76 -31.63 14.66 0.47
C GLN A 76 -32.36 15.61 1.44
N ALA A 77 -31.62 16.53 2.07
CA ALA A 77 -32.23 17.52 2.96
C ALA A 77 -33.14 18.50 2.21
N GLU A 78 -32.74 18.99 1.04
CA GLU A 78 -33.60 19.85 0.20
C GLU A 78 -34.80 19.08 -0.36
N ASP A 79 -34.62 17.81 -0.72
CA ASP A 79 -35.71 16.96 -1.20
C ASP A 79 -36.73 16.66 -0.10
N LEU A 80 -36.28 16.47 1.14
CA LEU A 80 -37.16 16.34 2.29
C LEU A 80 -37.97 17.62 2.55
N LYS A 81 -37.33 18.80 2.49
CA LYS A 81 -38.04 20.09 2.61
C LYS A 81 -39.09 20.27 1.52
N ARG A 82 -38.77 19.85 0.28
CA ARG A 82 -39.72 19.83 -0.83
C ARG A 82 -40.91 18.94 -0.53
N HIS A 83 -40.70 17.70 -0.09
CA HIS A 83 -41.79 16.78 0.24
C HIS A 83 -42.65 17.28 1.40
N ILE A 84 -42.06 17.93 2.41
CA ILE A 84 -42.82 18.56 3.51
C ILE A 84 -43.70 19.68 2.96
N ALA A 85 -43.16 20.56 2.11
CA ALA A 85 -43.94 21.64 1.50
C ALA A 85 -45.03 21.11 0.55
N GLU A 86 -44.78 20.01 -0.18
CA GLU A 86 -45.78 19.30 -0.98
C GLU A 86 -46.91 18.76 -0.10
N MET A 87 -46.58 18.08 1.02
CA MET A 87 -47.57 17.60 1.99
C MET A 87 -48.40 18.74 2.61
N GLU A 88 -47.79 19.89 2.91
CA GLU A 88 -48.51 21.06 3.43
C GLU A 88 -49.55 21.59 2.43
N VAL A 89 -49.27 21.51 1.13
CA VAL A 89 -50.23 21.87 0.07
C VAL A 89 -51.34 20.83 -0.04
N ASP A 90 -50.99 19.54 -0.01
CA ASP A 90 -51.94 18.44 -0.20
C ASP A 90 -52.90 18.28 0.99
N LEU A 91 -52.43 18.59 2.21
CA LEU A 91 -53.22 18.50 3.45
C LEU A 91 -53.87 19.83 3.86
N ALA A 92 -53.77 20.87 3.03
CA ALA A 92 -54.29 22.19 3.36
C ALA A 92 -55.82 22.15 3.57
N PRO A 93 -56.33 22.69 4.71
CA PRO A 93 -57.77 22.71 4.96
C PRO A 93 -58.53 23.56 3.92
N PRO A 94 -59.77 23.17 3.58
CA PRO A 94 -60.63 23.95 2.69
C PRO A 94 -60.92 25.31 3.34
N GLY A 95 -60.24 26.36 2.87
CA GLY A 95 -60.27 27.70 3.46
C GLY A 95 -58.90 28.38 3.59
N LEU A 96 -57.79 27.66 3.33
CA LEU A 96 -56.47 28.29 3.27
C LEU A 96 -56.43 29.37 2.17
N GLY A 97 -56.12 30.61 2.54
CA GLY A 97 -56.11 31.73 1.61
C GLY A 97 -55.16 31.53 0.42
N ALA A 98 -55.58 31.95 -0.77
CA ALA A 98 -54.85 31.78 -2.04
C ALA A 98 -53.38 32.25 -1.98
N THR A 99 -53.09 33.28 -1.18
CA THR A 99 -51.74 33.81 -0.95
C THR A 99 -50.81 32.82 -0.26
N GLN A 100 -51.30 32.04 0.72
CA GLN A 100 -50.49 31.03 1.41
C GLN A 100 -50.20 29.85 0.48
N MET A 101 -51.20 29.39 -0.27
CA MET A 101 -51.02 28.34 -1.27
C MET A 101 -50.03 28.72 -2.37
N ALA A 102 -50.05 29.98 -2.83
CA ALA A 102 -49.06 30.48 -3.77
C ALA A 102 -47.63 30.48 -3.20
N LYS A 103 -47.48 30.79 -1.90
CA LYS A 103 -46.19 30.77 -1.21
C LYS A 103 -45.60 29.36 -1.12
N HIS A 104 -46.39 28.37 -0.65
CA HIS A 104 -45.93 26.98 -0.58
C HIS A 104 -45.54 26.43 -1.97
N ARG A 105 -46.33 26.73 -3.02
CA ARG A 105 -45.98 26.37 -4.40
C ARG A 105 -44.67 27.00 -4.89
N ALA A 106 -44.40 28.25 -4.50
CA ALA A 106 -43.14 28.92 -4.81
C ALA A 106 -41.96 28.27 -4.06
N ASP A 107 -42.14 27.89 -2.81
CA ASP A 107 -41.12 27.19 -2.01
C ASP A 107 -40.81 25.80 -2.58
N ILE A 108 -41.82 25.04 -3.00
CA ILE A 108 -41.65 23.75 -3.71
C ILE A 108 -40.79 23.94 -4.97
N ALA A 109 -41.10 24.93 -5.81
CA ALA A 109 -40.34 25.21 -7.02
C ALA A 109 -38.88 25.60 -6.71
N ARG A 110 -38.67 26.38 -5.65
CA ARG A 110 -37.34 26.78 -5.17
C ARG A 110 -36.51 25.59 -4.69
N TYR A 111 -37.09 24.73 -3.84
CA TYR A 111 -36.40 23.53 -3.33
C TYR A 111 -36.09 22.55 -4.46
N LYS A 112 -37.03 22.37 -5.41
CA LYS A 112 -36.80 21.54 -6.60
C LYS A 112 -35.64 22.06 -7.46
N ALA A 113 -35.56 23.37 -7.70
CA ALA A 113 -34.47 23.97 -8.47
C ALA A 113 -33.11 23.82 -7.75
N ARG A 114 -33.07 24.04 -6.44
CA ARG A 114 -31.85 23.86 -5.62
C ARG A 114 -31.40 22.40 -5.57
N GLY A 115 -32.33 21.48 -5.34
CA GLY A 115 -32.08 20.04 -5.35
C GLY A 115 -31.50 19.56 -6.69
N ALA A 116 -32.01 20.06 -7.82
CA ALA A 116 -31.45 19.73 -9.14
C ALA A 116 -29.98 20.17 -9.30
N GLY A 117 -29.60 21.32 -8.75
CA GLY A 117 -28.22 21.79 -8.73
C GLY A 117 -27.31 20.91 -7.87
N LEU A 118 -27.76 20.60 -6.64
CA LEU A 118 -27.04 19.74 -5.70
C LEU A 118 -26.86 18.31 -6.24
N LYS A 119 -27.90 17.76 -6.89
CA LYS A 119 -27.83 16.45 -7.53
C LYS A 119 -26.77 16.40 -8.62
N ARG A 120 -26.73 17.41 -9.50
CA ARG A 120 -25.70 17.48 -10.55
C ARG A 120 -24.29 17.59 -9.98
N GLN A 121 -24.13 18.36 -8.90
CA GLN A 121 -22.85 18.47 -8.20
C GLN A 121 -22.43 17.13 -7.58
N ALA A 122 -23.36 16.46 -6.89
CA ALA A 122 -23.12 15.16 -6.29
C ALA A 122 -22.74 14.11 -7.34
N GLU A 123 -23.47 14.02 -8.45
CA GLU A 123 -23.15 13.12 -9.57
C GLU A 123 -21.81 13.44 -10.24
N ALA A 124 -21.43 14.72 -10.31
CA ALA A 124 -20.13 15.12 -10.85
C ALA A 124 -18.98 14.70 -9.93
N LEU A 125 -19.12 14.91 -8.61
CA LEU A 125 -18.14 14.49 -7.60
C LEU A 125 -18.03 12.96 -7.53
N ASP A 126 -19.15 12.24 -7.65
CA ASP A 126 -19.16 10.77 -7.63
C ASP A 126 -18.43 10.20 -8.85
N ARG A 127 -18.62 10.80 -10.04
CA ARG A 127 -17.83 10.45 -11.24
C ARG A 127 -16.34 10.75 -11.05
N GLN A 128 -16.00 11.91 -10.49
CA GLN A 128 -14.60 12.26 -10.21
C GLN A 128 -13.95 11.29 -9.21
N SER A 129 -14.67 10.91 -8.15
CA SER A 129 -14.20 9.93 -7.18
C SER A 129 -14.00 8.56 -7.82
N ALA A 130 -14.92 8.13 -8.69
CA ALA A 130 -14.80 6.86 -9.40
C ALA A 130 -13.55 6.83 -10.32
N MET A 131 -13.32 7.91 -11.07
CA MET A 131 -12.13 8.04 -11.93
C MET A 131 -10.82 8.02 -11.11
N ALA A 132 -10.76 8.78 -10.01
CA ALA A 132 -9.59 8.81 -9.14
C ALA A 132 -9.33 7.46 -8.45
N ASN A 133 -10.39 6.71 -8.11
CA ASN A 133 -10.25 5.38 -7.54
C ASN A 133 -9.73 4.36 -8.58
N GLU A 134 -10.18 4.46 -9.83
CA GLU A 134 -9.71 3.60 -10.93
C GLU A 134 -8.22 3.84 -11.22
N GLU A 135 -7.80 5.11 -11.26
CA GLU A 135 -6.38 5.51 -11.41
C GLU A 135 -5.51 4.99 -10.24
N SER A 136 -6.03 5.07 -9.00
CA SER A 136 -5.36 4.50 -7.82
C SER A 136 -5.22 2.97 -7.90
N ASP A 137 -6.26 2.26 -8.33
CA ASP A 137 -6.24 0.80 -8.43
C ASP A 137 -5.28 0.34 -9.55
N GLU A 138 -5.15 1.10 -10.64
CA GLU A 138 -4.17 0.84 -11.69
C GLU A 138 -2.73 1.05 -11.19
N ALA A 139 -2.48 2.12 -10.43
CA ALA A 139 -1.20 2.41 -9.78
C ALA A 139 -0.81 1.37 -8.70
N LEU A 140 -1.79 0.69 -8.08
CA LEU A 140 -1.55 -0.36 -7.07
C LEU A 140 -1.19 -1.73 -7.65
N ARG A 141 -1.46 -2.01 -8.94
CA ARG A 141 -1.19 -3.33 -9.55
C ARG A 141 0.26 -3.86 -9.39
N PRO A 142 1.31 -3.04 -9.53
CA PRO A 142 2.68 -3.51 -9.33
C PRO A 142 3.03 -3.73 -7.85
N HIS A 143 2.32 -3.08 -6.92
CA HIS A 143 2.65 -3.08 -5.49
C HIS A 143 2.63 -4.47 -4.86
N THR A 144 1.64 -5.31 -5.22
CA THR A 144 1.54 -6.66 -4.69
C THR A 144 2.74 -7.52 -5.07
N LYS A 145 3.25 -7.38 -6.30
CA LYS A 145 4.44 -8.10 -6.76
C LYS A 145 5.70 -7.63 -6.02
N LEU A 146 5.83 -6.32 -5.79
CA LEU A 146 6.95 -5.72 -5.06
C LEU A 146 6.96 -6.12 -3.57
N ALA A 147 5.80 -6.17 -2.91
CA ALA A 147 5.66 -6.64 -1.53
C ALA A 147 6.10 -8.11 -1.37
N LEU A 148 5.70 -8.97 -2.32
CA LEU A 148 6.11 -10.38 -2.34
C LEU A 148 7.63 -10.52 -2.52
N ALA A 149 8.24 -9.70 -3.38
CA ALA A 149 9.69 -9.69 -3.61
C ALA A 149 10.46 -9.28 -2.34
N VAL A 150 10.03 -8.22 -1.64
CA VAL A 150 10.67 -7.80 -0.37
C VAL A 150 10.59 -8.91 0.68
N THR A 151 9.46 -9.61 0.77
CA THR A 151 9.29 -10.70 1.73
C THR A 151 10.19 -11.89 1.40
N ALA A 152 10.33 -12.24 0.12
CA ALA A 152 11.25 -13.28 -0.33
C ALA A 152 12.72 -12.94 -0.01
N ILE A 153 13.13 -11.68 -0.20
CA ILE A 153 14.48 -11.21 0.16
C ILE A 153 14.70 -11.29 1.68
N GLN A 154 13.72 -10.93 2.50
CA GLN A 154 13.81 -11.06 3.96
C GLN A 154 13.95 -12.52 4.41
N VAL A 155 13.23 -13.45 3.78
CA VAL A 155 13.40 -14.90 4.03
C VAL A 155 14.81 -15.35 3.65
N ALA A 156 15.37 -14.86 2.55
CA ALA A 156 16.74 -15.18 2.14
C ALA A 156 17.78 -14.66 3.14
N ILE A 157 17.60 -13.45 3.68
CA ILE A 157 18.46 -12.88 4.73
C ILE A 157 18.37 -13.71 6.01
N ALA A 158 17.17 -14.09 6.45
CA ALA A 158 16.98 -14.93 7.63
C ALA A 158 17.67 -16.30 7.49
N LEU A 159 17.54 -16.93 6.32
CA LEU A 159 18.24 -18.18 6.01
C LEU A 159 19.77 -18.00 5.98
N ALA A 160 20.28 -16.88 5.47
CA ALA A 160 21.71 -16.56 5.49
C ALA A 160 22.25 -16.42 6.93
N SER A 161 21.51 -15.73 7.81
CA SER A 161 21.88 -15.63 9.24
C SER A 161 21.87 -16.98 9.95
N ILE A 162 20.85 -17.83 9.71
CA ILE A 162 20.80 -19.18 10.28
C ILE A 162 21.99 -20.00 9.80
N THR A 163 22.38 -19.86 8.54
CA THR A 163 23.52 -20.56 7.95
C THR A 163 24.85 -20.14 8.59
N ALA A 164 25.02 -18.85 8.91
CA ALA A 164 26.17 -18.35 9.64
C ALA A 164 26.31 -19.03 11.01
N LEU A 165 25.21 -19.13 11.75
CA LEU A 165 25.18 -19.74 13.09
C LEU A 165 25.38 -21.26 13.10
N THR A 166 24.94 -21.97 12.05
CA THR A 166 25.01 -23.46 12.01
C THR A 166 26.21 -24.01 11.25
N GLY A 167 26.99 -23.19 10.52
CA GLY A 167 28.17 -23.64 9.76
C GLY A 167 27.86 -24.63 8.62
N ARG A 168 26.57 -24.82 8.28
CA ARG A 168 26.12 -25.89 7.38
C ARG A 168 26.04 -25.40 5.94
N ARG A 169 27.05 -25.76 5.15
CA ARG A 169 27.27 -25.32 3.75
C ARG A 169 26.11 -25.58 2.78
N TRP A 170 25.20 -26.53 3.05
CA TRP A 170 24.03 -26.80 2.19
C TRP A 170 22.93 -25.73 2.33
N LEU A 171 22.85 -25.04 3.49
CA LEU A 171 21.89 -23.96 3.70
C LEU A 171 22.23 -22.72 2.86
N LEU A 172 23.51 -22.51 2.53
CA LEU A 172 23.96 -21.45 1.61
C LEU A 172 23.38 -21.62 0.20
N TRP A 173 23.24 -22.86 -0.29
CA TRP A 173 22.62 -23.14 -1.58
C TRP A 173 21.11 -22.83 -1.56
N VAL A 174 20.44 -23.16 -0.46
CA VAL A 174 19.01 -22.84 -0.27
C VAL A 174 18.80 -21.32 -0.16
N ALA A 175 19.66 -20.60 0.57
CA ALA A 175 19.63 -19.15 0.66
C ALA A 175 19.91 -18.48 -0.70
N GLY A 176 20.87 -19.02 -1.48
CA GLY A 176 21.16 -18.58 -2.84
C GLY A 176 19.98 -18.78 -3.79
N ALA A 177 19.31 -19.94 -3.74
CA ALA A 177 18.12 -20.21 -4.53
C ALA A 177 16.95 -19.27 -4.16
N ALA A 178 16.73 -19.03 -2.86
CA ALA A 178 15.72 -18.08 -2.39
C ALA A 178 16.02 -16.64 -2.83
N ALA A 179 17.28 -16.22 -2.78
CA ALA A 179 17.72 -14.92 -3.28
C ALA A 179 17.50 -14.76 -4.79
N LEU A 180 17.80 -15.79 -5.58
CA LEU A 180 17.57 -15.81 -7.03
C LEU A 180 16.08 -15.69 -7.37
N VAL A 181 15.22 -16.41 -6.64
CA VAL A 181 13.76 -16.31 -6.77
C VAL A 181 13.28 -14.91 -6.39
N GLY A 182 13.79 -14.34 -5.29
CA GLY A 182 13.47 -12.96 -4.89
C GLY A 182 13.88 -11.92 -5.94
N ALA A 183 15.08 -12.04 -6.51
CA ALA A 183 15.56 -11.16 -7.57
C ALA A 183 14.76 -11.33 -8.87
N ALA A 184 14.38 -12.55 -9.24
CA ALA A 184 13.54 -12.82 -10.39
C ALA A 184 12.12 -12.24 -10.22
N LEU A 185 11.52 -12.38 -9.03
CA LEU A 185 10.24 -11.77 -8.70
C LEU A 185 10.31 -10.24 -8.71
N ALA A 186 11.40 -9.65 -8.22
CA ALA A 186 11.62 -8.20 -8.29
C ALA A 186 11.75 -7.72 -9.74
N GLY A 187 12.44 -8.46 -10.61
CA GLY A 187 12.56 -8.15 -12.04
C GLY A 187 11.23 -8.32 -12.80
N LEU A 188 10.46 -9.36 -12.49
CA LEU A 188 9.10 -9.58 -13.05
C LEU A 188 8.05 -8.63 -12.46
N ALA A 189 8.34 -7.90 -11.39
CA ALA A 189 7.43 -6.90 -10.87
C ALA A 189 7.34 -5.66 -11.78
N TRP A 190 8.38 -5.43 -12.60
CA TRP A 190 8.48 -4.32 -13.55
C TRP A 190 7.93 -4.64 -14.95
N PHE A 191 7.65 -5.92 -15.25
CA PHE A 191 6.97 -6.38 -16.46
C PHE A 191 5.53 -6.82 -16.16
#